data_AF-A0A378C563-F1
#
_entry.id   AF-A0A378C563-F1
#
_cell.length_a   1.000
_cell.length_b   1.000
_cell.length_c   1.000
_cell.angle_alpha   90.00
_cell.angle_beta   90.00
_cell.angle_gamma   90.00
#
_symmetry.space_group_name_H-M   'P 1'
#
loop_
_entity.id
_entity.type
_entity.pdbx_description
1 polymer ?
#
loop_
_entity_poly.entity_id
_entity_poly.type
_entity_poly.pdbx_seq_one_letter_code
_entity_poly.pdbx_strand_id
1 'polypeptide(L)'
;MQWSSIFTQVSVVLGAVLIPMLAANKDKNNELLDRINFYSSWLFTIICTVPLIIFVDLFVRIYGKFNLTSDFKVSVIFVLFSAILTSFKGGVARKIIILNLSWFSVLSNLGWAFIFVALTWKTKKYGAVGITGALFFSQFIHFIITIPYFLKRKIIDISMIFNIHVLTLIFVPMISIYVSFRIDSLILKAIACVVIMVFSVFKSIDLIKIRK
;
A
#
# COMPACT_ATOMS: atom_id res chain seq x y z
N MET A 1 13.53 0.13 -6.15
CA MET A 1 13.64 0.54 -4.73
C MET A 1 13.32 2.02 -4.50
N GLN A 2 13.89 2.96 -5.27
CA GLN A 2 13.68 4.41 -5.08
C GLN A 2 12.20 4.88 -5.12
N TRP A 3 11.36 4.31 -5.98
CA TRP A 3 9.94 4.67 -6.03
C TRP A 3 9.14 4.27 -4.80
N SER A 4 9.45 3.10 -4.22
CA SER A 4 8.87 2.72 -2.93
C SER A 4 9.25 3.75 -1.86
N SER A 5 10.46 4.30 -1.91
CA SER A 5 10.92 5.32 -0.97
C SER A 5 10.07 6.59 -1.04
N ILE A 6 9.71 7.06 -2.24
CA ILE A 6 8.85 8.23 -2.44
C ILE A 6 7.47 8.02 -1.78
N PHE A 7 6.84 6.86 -1.99
CA PHE A 7 5.55 6.57 -1.37
C PHE A 7 5.64 6.40 0.15
N THR A 8 6.74 5.83 0.65
CA THR A 8 6.96 5.72 2.10
C THR A 8 7.20 7.08 2.76
N GLN A 9 7.81 8.06 2.06
CA GLN A 9 8.02 9.40 2.61
C GLN A 9 6.70 10.10 2.94
N VAL A 10 5.66 9.90 2.14
CA VAL A 10 4.33 10.46 2.44
C VAL A 10 3.79 9.91 3.76
N SER A 11 4.02 8.62 4.03
CA SER A 11 3.64 8.01 5.31
C SER A 11 4.41 8.61 6.50
N VAL A 12 5.68 8.99 6.29
CA VAL A 12 6.52 9.64 7.30
C VAL A 12 6.05 11.07 7.58
N VAL A 13 5.81 11.87 6.54
CA VAL A 13 5.31 13.25 6.67
C VAL A 13 3.96 13.28 7.38
N LEU A 14 3.04 12.40 6.98
CA LEU A 14 1.76 12.24 7.66
C LEU A 14 1.94 11.78 9.12
N GLY A 15 2.95 10.97 9.42
CA GLY A 15 3.29 10.57 10.79
C GLY A 15 3.70 11.73 11.68
N ALA A 16 4.48 12.68 11.18
CA ALA A 16 4.90 13.85 11.95
C ALA A 16 3.71 14.69 12.46
N VAL A 17 2.61 14.74 11.69
CA VAL A 17 1.41 15.52 12.04
C VAL A 17 0.40 14.68 12.82
N LEU A 18 0.13 13.45 12.35
CA LEU A 18 -0.95 12.64 12.90
C LEU A 18 -0.62 12.02 14.26
N ILE A 19 0.65 11.71 14.55
CA ILE A 19 1.03 11.15 15.85
C ILE A 19 0.71 12.12 16.99
N PRO A 20 1.12 13.41 16.98
CA PRO A 20 0.73 14.38 17.99
C PRO A 20 -0.78 14.56 18.11
N MET A 21 -1.51 14.64 16.99
CA MET A 21 -2.97 14.81 16.99
C MET A 21 -3.68 13.62 17.65
N LEU A 22 -3.26 12.40 17.33
CA LEU A 22 -3.81 11.18 17.92
C LEU A 22 -3.44 11.05 19.40
N ALA A 23 -2.23 11.46 19.80
CA ALA A 23 -1.83 11.47 21.20
C ALA A 23 -2.67 12.46 22.02
N ALA A 24 -2.91 13.68 21.50
CA ALA A 24 -3.75 14.69 22.15
C ALA A 24 -5.24 14.30 22.23
N ASN A 25 -5.69 13.39 21.37
CA ASN A 25 -7.06 12.87 21.34
C ASN A 25 -7.15 11.41 21.80
N LYS A 26 -6.14 10.87 22.49
CA LYS A 26 -6.09 9.44 22.83
C LYS A 26 -7.33 8.95 23.61
N ASP A 27 -7.85 9.79 24.50
CA ASP A 27 -9.02 9.48 25.33
C ASP A 27 -10.35 9.95 24.72
N LYS A 28 -10.28 10.74 23.64
CA LYS A 28 -11.43 11.20 22.88
C LYS A 28 -11.63 10.23 21.73
N ASN A 29 -12.69 9.44 21.77
CA ASN A 29 -12.98 8.41 20.76
C ASN A 29 -13.35 9.04 19.39
N ASN A 30 -12.36 9.61 18.71
CA ASN A 30 -12.52 10.38 17.48
C ASN A 30 -12.33 9.47 16.27
N GLU A 31 -13.42 8.84 15.83
CA GLU A 31 -13.41 7.91 14.71
C GLU A 31 -12.90 8.53 13.41
N LEU A 32 -13.18 9.81 13.17
CA LEU A 32 -12.73 10.49 11.95
C LEU A 32 -11.20 10.60 11.93
N LEU A 33 -10.59 10.96 13.06
CA LEU A 33 -9.14 11.04 13.17
C LEU A 33 -8.49 9.67 12.98
N ASP A 34 -9.08 8.61 13.52
CA ASP A 34 -8.59 7.25 13.32
C ASP A 34 -8.69 6.83 11.84
N ARG A 35 -9.80 7.13 11.15
CA ARG A 35 -9.94 6.83 9.70
C ARG A 35 -8.92 7.60 8.87
N ILE A 36 -8.73 8.89 9.15
CA ILE A 36 -7.69 9.70 8.48
C ILE A 36 -6.32 9.08 8.74
N ASN A 37 -6.04 8.62 9.97
CA ASN A 37 -4.80 7.96 10.30
C ASN A 37 -4.54 6.69 9.47
N PHE A 38 -5.53 5.82 9.33
CA PHE A 38 -5.35 4.55 8.59
C PHE A 38 -5.33 4.75 7.08
N TYR A 39 -6.20 5.60 6.54
CA TYR A 39 -6.43 5.65 5.11
C TYR A 39 -5.66 6.75 4.39
N SER A 40 -5.27 7.85 5.03
CA SER A 40 -4.64 8.99 4.31
C SER A 40 -3.43 8.58 3.46
N SER A 41 -2.44 7.91 4.06
CA SER A 41 -1.25 7.42 3.34
C SER A 41 -1.59 6.35 2.31
N TRP A 42 -2.55 5.48 2.62
CA TRP A 42 -2.97 4.39 1.75
C TRP A 42 -3.68 4.89 0.49
N LEU A 43 -4.66 5.78 0.65
CA LEU A 43 -5.43 6.37 -0.45
C LEU A 43 -4.53 7.19 -1.37
N PHE A 44 -3.64 8.00 -0.79
CA PHE A 44 -2.64 8.73 -1.57
C PHE A 44 -1.80 7.76 -2.42
N THR A 45 -1.32 6.68 -1.81
CA THR A 45 -0.49 5.69 -2.52
C THR A 45 -1.27 4.99 -3.62
N ILE A 46 -2.53 4.61 -3.39
CA ILE A 46 -3.40 4.02 -4.43
C ILE A 46 -3.52 4.99 -5.60
N ILE A 47 -3.94 6.23 -5.35
CA ILE A 47 -4.18 7.22 -6.42
C ILE A 47 -2.91 7.48 -7.24
N CYS A 48 -1.76 7.63 -6.59
CA CYS A 48 -0.50 7.91 -7.28
C CYS A 48 0.10 6.68 -8.00
N THR A 49 -0.23 5.46 -7.56
CA THR A 49 0.25 4.24 -8.21
C THR A 49 -0.55 3.88 -9.47
N VAL A 50 -1.81 4.31 -9.59
CA VAL A 50 -2.65 4.10 -10.80
C VAL A 50 -1.94 4.49 -12.10
N PRO A 51 -1.46 5.75 -12.29
CA PRO A 51 -0.80 6.14 -13.53
C PRO A 51 0.49 5.34 -13.76
N LEU A 52 1.24 5.01 -12.71
CA LEU A 52 2.46 4.22 -12.83
C LEU A 52 2.22 2.78 -13.30
N ILE A 53 1.11 2.16 -12.86
CA ILE A 53 0.74 0.81 -13.29
C ILE A 53 0.24 0.82 -14.74
N ILE A 54 -0.66 1.76 -15.08
CA ILE A 54 -1.25 1.86 -16.43
C ILE A 54 -0.17 2.15 -17.48
N PHE A 55 0.77 3.04 -17.15
CA PHE A 55 1.85 3.46 -18.03
C PHE A 55 3.18 2.80 -17.69
N VAL A 56 3.17 1.58 -17.14
CA VAL A 56 4.39 0.85 -16.78
C VAL A 56 5.38 0.77 -17.95
N ASP A 57 4.89 0.64 -19.19
CA ASP A 57 5.72 0.58 -20.41
C ASP A 57 6.54 1.86 -20.64
N LEU A 58 5.90 3.03 -20.50
CA LEU A 58 6.57 4.32 -20.60
C LEU A 58 7.60 4.45 -19.50
N PHE A 59 7.25 3.98 -18.31
CA PHE A 59 8.12 4.03 -17.15
C PHE A 59 9.36 3.15 -17.28
N VAL A 60 9.23 1.94 -17.85
CA VAL A 60 10.37 1.08 -18.18
C VAL A 60 11.33 1.79 -19.13
N ARG A 61 10.80 2.51 -20.13
CA ARG A 61 11.62 3.23 -21.12
C ARG A 61 12.46 4.35 -20.51
N ILE A 62 11.98 5.01 -19.45
CA ILE A 62 12.74 6.07 -18.73
C ILE A 62 14.02 5.50 -18.12
N TYR A 63 13.98 4.25 -17.65
CA TYR A 63 15.15 3.57 -17.08
C TYR A 63 16.17 3.10 -18.14
N GLY A 64 15.93 3.36 -19.43
CA GLY A 64 16.82 3.07 -20.54
C GLY A 64 16.39 1.86 -21.37
N LYS A 65 17.29 1.40 -22.25
CA LYS A 65 17.09 0.21 -23.10
C LYS A 65 17.27 -1.10 -22.34
N PHE A 66 16.80 -1.20 -21.09
CA PHE A 66 16.56 -2.51 -20.53
C PHE A 66 15.55 -3.18 -21.46
N ASN A 67 15.88 -4.37 -21.98
CA ASN A 67 14.95 -5.12 -22.81
C ASN A 67 13.59 -5.07 -22.13
N LEU A 68 12.55 -4.64 -22.88
CA LEU A 68 11.15 -4.48 -22.47
C LEU A 68 10.52 -5.84 -22.11
N THR A 69 11.25 -6.60 -21.30
CA THR A 69 10.93 -7.94 -20.84
C THR A 69 9.78 -7.81 -19.86
N SER A 70 8.85 -8.76 -19.97
CA SER A 70 7.76 -8.99 -19.03
C SER A 70 8.22 -8.87 -17.58
N ASP A 71 9.43 -9.34 -17.30
CA ASP A 71 10.01 -9.47 -15.97
C ASP A 71 10.24 -8.11 -15.31
N PHE A 72 10.69 -7.10 -16.05
CA PHE A 72 10.86 -5.76 -15.48
C PHE A 72 9.51 -5.13 -15.13
N LYS A 73 8.51 -5.27 -16.01
CA LYS A 73 7.15 -4.75 -15.75
C LYS A 73 6.54 -5.41 -14.51
N VAL A 74 6.62 -6.73 -14.41
CA VAL A 74 6.14 -7.49 -13.24
C VAL A 74 6.87 -7.08 -11.97
N SER A 75 8.18 -6.86 -12.04
CA SER A 75 8.98 -6.41 -10.89
C SER A 75 8.54 -5.03 -10.40
N VAL A 76 8.30 -4.08 -11.30
CA VAL A 76 7.78 -2.75 -10.96
C VAL A 76 6.40 -2.86 -10.30
N ILE A 77 5.51 -3.67 -10.87
CA ILE A 77 4.18 -3.89 -10.30
C ILE A 77 4.29 -4.43 -8.87
N PHE A 78 5.10 -5.45 -8.60
CA PHE A 78 5.29 -5.96 -7.24
C PHE A 78 5.81 -4.89 -6.26
N VAL A 79 6.72 -4.02 -6.71
CA VAL A 79 7.21 -2.91 -5.89
C VAL A 79 6.10 -1.92 -5.56
N LEU A 80 5.25 -1.56 -6.53
CA LEU A 80 4.12 -0.65 -6.31
C LEU A 80 3.08 -1.26 -5.36
N PHE A 81 2.77 -2.55 -5.51
CA PHE A 81 1.89 -3.27 -4.59
C PHE A 81 2.45 -3.36 -3.17
N SER A 82 3.77 -3.60 -3.04
CA SER A 82 4.43 -3.52 -1.74
C SER A 82 4.31 -2.13 -1.11
N ALA A 83 4.43 -1.06 -1.91
CA ALA A 83 4.26 0.30 -1.43
C ALA A 83 2.83 0.59 -0.94
N ILE A 84 1.81 0.14 -1.68
CA ILE A 84 0.40 0.24 -1.27
C ILE A 84 0.17 -0.46 0.08
N LEU A 85 0.68 -1.68 0.25
CA LEU A 85 0.50 -2.40 1.51
C LEU A 85 1.28 -1.76 2.66
N THR A 86 2.50 -1.28 2.39
CA THR A 86 3.34 -0.62 3.38
C THR A 86 2.72 0.70 3.86
N SER A 87 2.08 1.46 2.97
CA SER A 87 1.44 2.73 3.35
C SER A 87 0.19 2.54 4.21
N PHE A 88 -0.54 1.43 4.05
CA PHE A 88 -1.59 1.03 5.00
C PHE A 88 -1.00 0.66 6.36
N LYS A 89 0.06 -0.17 6.38
CA LYS A 89 0.79 -0.52 7.61
C LYS A 89 1.36 0.71 8.33
N GLY A 90 1.63 1.80 7.62
CA GLY A 90 2.02 3.09 8.21
C GLY A 90 1.00 3.64 9.20
N GLY A 91 -0.31 3.53 8.93
CA GLY A 91 -1.37 3.92 9.86
C GLY A 91 -1.39 3.08 11.14
N VAL A 92 -1.14 1.78 10.99
CA VAL A 92 -1.00 0.81 12.09
C VAL A 92 0.19 1.16 12.97
N ALA A 93 1.34 1.45 12.35
CA ALA A 93 2.56 1.81 13.05
C ALA A 93 2.37 3.07 13.93
N ARG A 94 1.67 4.09 13.42
CA ARG A 94 1.33 5.29 14.20
C ARG A 94 0.51 4.94 15.44
N LYS A 95 -0.51 4.10 15.31
CA LYS A 95 -1.35 3.67 16.44
C LYS A 95 -0.56 2.83 17.46
N ILE A 96 0.36 1.97 17.00
CA ILE A 96 1.27 1.21 17.87
C ILE A 96 2.13 2.13 18.75
N ILE A 97 2.63 3.25 18.19
CA ILE A 97 3.41 4.24 18.94
C ILE A 97 2.57 4.87 20.07
N ILE A 98 1.34 5.30 19.77
CA ILE A 98 0.45 5.95 20.75
C ILE A 98 0.00 5.00 21.88
N LEU A 99 -0.09 3.71 21.56
CA LEU A 99 -0.40 2.65 22.52
C LEU A 99 0.83 2.15 23.29
N ASN A 100 2.01 2.75 23.07
CA ASN A 100 3.28 2.36 23.70
C ASN A 100 3.64 0.88 23.47
N LEU A 101 3.35 0.37 22.27
CA LEU A 101 3.62 -1.01 21.86
C LEU A 101 4.89 -1.13 21.00
N SER A 102 5.87 -0.25 21.20
CA SER A 102 7.08 -0.16 20.35
C SER A 102 7.89 -1.46 20.31
N TRP A 103 7.97 -2.22 21.41
CA TRP A 103 8.61 -3.53 21.44
C TRP A 103 7.93 -4.56 20.53
N PHE A 104 6.61 -4.50 20.41
CA PHE A 104 5.89 -5.31 19.45
C PHE A 104 6.27 -4.93 18.01
N SER A 105 6.49 -3.64 17.74
CA SER A 105 6.97 -3.19 16.42
C SER A 105 8.31 -3.83 16.05
N VAL A 106 9.23 -3.92 17.01
CA VAL A 106 10.54 -4.59 16.81
C VAL A 106 10.35 -6.06 16.45
N LEU A 107 9.58 -6.81 17.26
CA LEU A 107 9.33 -8.23 17.02
C LEU A 107 8.60 -8.49 15.69
N SER A 108 7.62 -7.65 15.37
CA SER A 108 6.86 -7.66 14.12
C SER A 108 7.81 -7.46 12.91
N ASN A 109 8.69 -6.47 12.96
CA ASN A 109 9.67 -6.24 11.89
C ASN A 109 10.67 -7.40 11.73
N LEU A 110 11.11 -8.02 12.83
CA LEU A 110 11.94 -9.23 12.77
C LEU A 110 11.19 -10.40 12.12
N GLY A 111 9.92 -10.59 12.47
CA GLY A 111 9.05 -11.60 11.84
C GLY A 111 8.90 -11.36 10.35
N TRP A 112 8.64 -10.12 9.93
CA TRP A 112 8.60 -9.74 8.52
C TRP A 112 9.94 -10.02 7.81
N ALA A 113 11.07 -9.63 8.41
CA ALA A 113 12.40 -9.83 7.85
C ALA A 113 12.71 -11.31 7.64
N PHE A 114 12.35 -12.16 8.62
CA PHE A 114 12.49 -13.61 8.49
C PHE A 114 11.69 -14.18 7.32
N ILE A 115 10.42 -13.78 7.18
CA ILE A 115 9.56 -14.20 6.06
C ILE A 115 10.17 -13.71 4.73
N PHE A 116 10.66 -12.48 4.67
CA PHE A 116 11.27 -11.92 3.47
C PHE A 116 12.53 -12.68 3.05
N VAL A 117 13.43 -12.97 3.98
CA VAL A 117 14.66 -13.75 3.71
C VAL A 117 14.30 -15.16 3.24
N ALA A 118 13.36 -15.83 3.91
CA ALA A 118 12.92 -17.18 3.54
C ALA A 118 12.30 -17.22 2.12
N LEU A 119 11.44 -16.26 1.79
CA LEU A 119 10.85 -16.15 0.46
C LEU A 119 11.90 -15.83 -0.60
N THR A 120 12.79 -14.87 -0.32
CA THR A 120 13.87 -14.49 -1.24
C THR A 120 14.78 -15.68 -1.55
N TRP A 121 15.13 -16.48 -0.53
CA TRP A 121 15.92 -17.70 -0.72
C TRP A 121 15.23 -18.69 -1.66
N LYS A 122 13.90 -18.86 -1.52
CA LYS A 122 13.10 -19.76 -2.37
C LYS A 122 12.89 -19.22 -3.79
N THR A 123 12.80 -17.90 -3.95
CA THR A 123 12.52 -17.25 -5.25
C THR A 123 13.77 -16.76 -5.98
N LYS A 124 14.98 -16.96 -5.43
CA LYS A 124 16.25 -16.50 -6.04
C LYS A 124 16.44 -16.90 -7.51
N LYS A 125 15.89 -18.06 -7.92
CA LYS A 125 15.94 -18.54 -9.30
C LYS A 125 15.19 -17.66 -10.32
N TYR A 126 14.28 -16.82 -9.85
CA TYR A 126 13.51 -15.88 -10.67
C TYR A 126 14.14 -14.47 -10.72
N GLY A 127 15.38 -14.30 -10.26
CA GLY A 127 16.12 -13.05 -10.33
C GLY A 127 15.36 -11.87 -9.70
N ALA A 128 15.27 -10.75 -10.44
CA ALA A 128 14.63 -9.52 -9.98
C ALA A 128 13.15 -9.71 -9.62
N VAL A 129 12.40 -10.43 -10.45
CA VAL A 129 10.97 -10.73 -10.21
C VAL A 129 10.82 -11.48 -8.90
N GLY A 130 11.70 -12.46 -8.65
CA GLY A 130 11.72 -13.25 -7.43
C GLY A 130 11.90 -12.41 -6.17
N ILE A 131 12.83 -11.45 -6.18
CA ILE A 131 13.12 -10.57 -5.04
C ILE A 131 11.96 -9.59 -4.83
N THR A 132 11.46 -8.95 -5.88
CA THR A 132 10.32 -8.01 -5.76
C THR A 132 9.03 -8.71 -5.35
N GLY A 133 8.81 -9.94 -5.84
CA GLY A 133 7.71 -10.79 -5.41
C GLY A 133 7.85 -11.18 -3.94
N ALA A 134 9.04 -11.60 -3.50
CA ALA A 134 9.31 -11.88 -2.09
C ALA A 134 9.05 -10.65 -1.20
N LEU A 135 9.40 -9.45 -1.68
CA LEU A 135 9.12 -8.20 -0.96
C LEU A 135 7.61 -8.00 -0.76
N PHE A 136 6.81 -8.12 -1.81
CA PHE A 136 5.35 -8.00 -1.71
C PHE A 136 4.73 -9.11 -0.85
N PHE A 137 5.03 -10.38 -1.16
CA PHE A 137 4.41 -11.51 -0.47
C PHE A 137 4.82 -11.60 1.00
N SER A 138 6.06 -11.22 1.36
CA SER A 138 6.46 -11.16 2.76
C SER A 138 5.65 -10.11 3.53
N GLN A 139 5.42 -8.94 2.94
CA GLN A 139 4.58 -7.91 3.56
C GLN A 139 3.14 -8.40 3.71
N PHE A 140 2.60 -9.08 2.68
CA PHE A 140 1.23 -9.59 2.67
C PHE A 140 1.00 -10.70 3.70
N ILE A 141 1.85 -11.73 3.69
CA ILE A 141 1.79 -12.84 4.65
C ILE A 141 1.96 -12.31 6.07
N HIS A 142 2.97 -11.46 6.29
CA HIS A 142 3.19 -10.84 7.58
C HIS A 142 1.95 -10.06 8.03
N PHE A 143 1.36 -9.24 7.16
CA PHE A 143 0.15 -8.49 7.48
C PHE A 143 -0.98 -9.41 7.94
N ILE A 144 -1.28 -10.47 7.18
CA ILE A 144 -2.31 -11.47 7.54
C ILE A 144 -2.03 -12.10 8.91
N ILE A 145 -0.79 -12.54 9.16
CA ILE A 145 -0.39 -13.15 10.44
C ILE A 145 -0.57 -12.17 11.61
N THR A 146 -0.33 -10.87 11.39
CA THR A 146 -0.44 -9.85 12.42
C THR A 146 -1.87 -9.31 12.66
N ILE A 147 -2.81 -9.49 11.72
CA ILE A 147 -4.20 -9.01 11.86
C ILE A 147 -4.86 -9.48 13.19
N PRO A 148 -4.82 -10.77 13.58
CA PRO A 148 -5.46 -11.22 14.82
C PRO A 148 -4.95 -10.47 16.05
N TYR A 149 -3.64 -10.19 16.09
CA TYR A 149 -3.04 -9.41 17.16
C TYR A 149 -3.50 -7.95 17.15
N PHE A 150 -3.58 -7.32 15.97
CA PHE A 150 -4.07 -5.95 15.81
C PHE A 150 -5.51 -5.78 16.28
N LEU A 151 -6.38 -6.74 15.97
CA LEU A 151 -7.78 -6.74 16.41
C LEU A 151 -7.87 -6.95 17.93
N LYS A 152 -7.15 -7.92 18.50
CA LYS A 152 -7.15 -8.20 19.94
C LYS A 152 -6.67 -7.01 20.78
N ARG A 153 -5.68 -6.27 20.28
CA ARG A 153 -5.14 -5.07 20.94
C ARG A 153 -5.89 -3.78 20.60
N LYS A 154 -7.00 -3.86 19.85
CA LYS A 154 -7.79 -2.71 19.39
C LYS A 154 -6.94 -1.65 18.68
N ILE A 155 -5.89 -2.09 17.98
CA ILE A 155 -5.07 -1.21 17.15
C ILE A 155 -5.87 -0.81 15.91
N ILE A 156 -6.62 -1.76 15.34
CA ILE A 156 -7.48 -1.57 14.17
C ILE A 156 -8.85 -2.19 14.49
N ASP A 157 -9.92 -1.53 14.05
CA ASP A 157 -11.28 -2.10 14.06
C ASP A 157 -11.47 -2.96 12.79
N ILE A 158 -12.11 -4.12 12.90
CA ILE A 158 -12.39 -5.01 11.76
C ILE A 158 -13.12 -4.30 10.62
N SER A 159 -13.98 -3.34 10.94
CA SER A 159 -14.71 -2.50 9.98
C SER A 159 -13.81 -1.56 9.18
N MET A 160 -12.57 -1.33 9.62
CA MET A 160 -11.56 -0.59 8.85
C MET A 160 -10.80 -1.46 7.84
N ILE A 161 -10.89 -2.79 7.97
CA ILE A 161 -10.26 -3.73 7.03
C ILE A 161 -11.32 -4.26 6.07
N PHE A 162 -12.45 -4.69 6.61
CA PHE A 162 -13.56 -5.27 5.88
C PHE A 162 -14.70 -4.27 5.76
N ASN A 163 -14.64 -3.46 4.71
CA ASN A 163 -15.70 -2.56 4.31
C ASN A 163 -15.78 -2.58 2.77
N ILE A 164 -17.00 -2.52 2.21
CA ILE A 164 -17.21 -2.51 0.76
C ILE A 164 -16.40 -1.41 0.06
N HIS A 165 -16.24 -0.24 0.68
CA HIS A 165 -15.46 0.86 0.12
C HIS A 165 -13.96 0.54 0.08
N VAL A 166 -13.43 -0.11 1.13
CA VAL A 166 -12.04 -0.58 1.19
C VAL A 166 -11.80 -1.67 0.14
N LEU A 167 -12.71 -2.64 0.04
CA LEU A 167 -12.65 -3.70 -0.96
C LEU A 167 -12.64 -3.13 -2.37
N THR A 168 -13.51 -2.15 -2.65
CA THR A 168 -13.55 -1.48 -3.97
C THR A 168 -12.21 -0.83 -4.32
N LEU A 169 -11.57 -0.16 -3.36
CA LEU A 169 -10.27 0.48 -3.54
C LEU A 169 -9.12 -0.53 -3.68
N ILE A 170 -9.20 -1.71 -3.05
CA ILE A 170 -8.24 -2.81 -3.25
C ILE A 170 -8.25 -3.31 -4.71
N PHE A 171 -9.42 -3.31 -5.36
CA PHE A 171 -9.53 -3.71 -6.76
C PHE A 171 -8.99 -2.67 -7.76
N VAL A 172 -8.85 -1.40 -7.38
CA VAL A 172 -8.37 -0.34 -8.28
C VAL A 172 -6.99 -0.66 -8.88
N PRO A 173 -5.94 -1.00 -8.10
CA PRO A 173 -4.66 -1.42 -8.66
C PRO A 173 -4.73 -2.65 -9.58
N MET A 174 -5.65 -3.59 -9.30
CA MET A 174 -5.84 -4.78 -10.13
C MET A 174 -6.47 -4.44 -11.49
N ILE A 175 -7.45 -3.53 -11.49
CA ILE A 175 -8.06 -3.01 -12.73
C ILE A 175 -7.00 -2.23 -13.53
N SER A 176 -6.14 -1.45 -12.88
CA SER A 176 -5.04 -0.75 -13.53
C SER A 176 -4.06 -1.70 -14.21
N ILE A 177 -3.74 -2.86 -13.60
CA ILE A 177 -2.96 -3.92 -14.25
C ILE A 177 -3.70 -4.41 -15.50
N TYR A 178 -4.97 -4.76 -15.37
CA TYR A 178 -5.76 -5.28 -16.49
C TYR A 178 -5.76 -4.32 -17.69
N VAL A 179 -5.98 -3.03 -17.45
CA VAL A 179 -5.90 -1.97 -18.46
C VAL A 179 -4.51 -1.90 -19.08
N SER A 180 -3.45 -1.96 -18.27
CA SER A 180 -2.06 -1.88 -18.72
C SER A 180 -1.69 -2.98 -19.73
N PHE A 181 -2.20 -4.21 -19.52
CA PHE A 181 -1.89 -5.38 -20.35
C PHE A 181 -2.85 -5.60 -21.53
N ARG A 182 -4.08 -5.06 -21.50
CA ARG A 182 -5.10 -5.30 -22.54
C ARG A 182 -5.26 -4.19 -23.56
N ILE A 183 -4.92 -2.96 -23.22
CA ILE A 183 -5.11 -1.81 -24.08
C ILE A 183 -3.74 -1.37 -24.60
N ASP A 184 -3.49 -1.48 -25.91
CA ASP A 184 -2.22 -1.01 -26.49
C ASP A 184 -2.24 0.49 -26.84
N SER A 185 -3.43 1.03 -27.16
CA SER A 185 -3.57 2.44 -27.52
C SER A 185 -3.29 3.38 -26.34
N LEU A 186 -2.31 4.25 -26.51
CA LEU A 186 -1.88 5.22 -25.49
C LEU A 186 -3.00 6.21 -25.11
N ILE A 187 -3.84 6.60 -26.08
CA ILE A 187 -4.99 7.50 -25.86
C ILE A 187 -6.03 6.80 -24.97
N LEU A 188 -6.35 5.54 -25.25
CA LEU A 188 -7.29 4.76 -24.44
C LEU A 188 -6.74 4.50 -23.03
N LYS A 189 -5.44 4.24 -22.87
CA LYS A 189 -4.78 4.16 -21.55
C LYS A 189 -4.93 5.47 -20.77
N ALA A 190 -4.75 6.63 -21.43
CA ALA A 190 -4.90 7.94 -20.80
C ALA A 190 -6.33 8.21 -20.32
N ILE A 191 -7.33 7.92 -21.16
CA ILE A 191 -8.75 8.06 -20.79
C ILE A 191 -9.07 7.13 -19.61
N ALA A 192 -8.68 5.85 -19.69
CA ALA A 192 -8.89 4.89 -18.61
C ALA A 192 -8.21 5.32 -17.30
N CYS A 193 -7.00 5.85 -17.38
CA CYS A 193 -6.26 6.37 -16.22
C CYS A 193 -7.02 7.49 -15.52
N VAL A 194 -7.51 8.48 -16.27
CA VAL A 194 -8.29 9.59 -15.71
C VAL A 194 -9.57 9.07 -15.05
N VAL A 195 -10.31 8.18 -15.73
CA VAL A 195 -11.53 7.58 -15.19
C VAL A 195 -11.27 6.83 -13.88
N ILE A 196 -10.23 5.98 -13.85
CA ILE A 196 -9.88 5.19 -12.66
C ILE A 196 -9.42 6.12 -11.52
N MET A 197 -8.62 7.15 -11.79
CA MET A 197 -8.19 8.11 -10.78
C MET A 197 -9.37 8.88 -10.19
N VAL A 198 -10.26 9.41 -11.03
CA VAL A 198 -11.45 10.14 -10.61
C VAL A 198 -12.35 9.24 -9.76
N PHE A 199 -12.60 8.01 -10.21
CA PHE A 199 -13.34 7.01 -9.44
C PHE A 199 -12.69 6.73 -8.08
N SER A 200 -11.37 6.57 -8.04
CA SER A 200 -10.61 6.33 -6.81
C SER A 200 -10.74 7.49 -5.83
N VAL A 201 -10.68 8.74 -6.32
CA VAL A 201 -10.85 9.94 -5.50
C VAL A 201 -12.27 10.00 -4.92
N PHE A 202 -13.31 9.77 -5.72
CA PHE A 202 -14.68 9.75 -5.21
C PHE A 202 -14.87 8.68 -4.13
N LYS A 203 -14.40 7.45 -4.37
CA LYS A 203 -14.49 6.38 -3.37
C LYS A 203 -13.64 6.63 -2.12
N SER A 204 -12.54 7.35 -2.26
CA SER A 204 -11.72 7.81 -1.13
C SER A 204 -12.49 8.79 -0.24
N ILE A 205 -13.21 9.74 -0.85
CA ILE A 205 -14.03 10.73 -0.13
C ILE A 205 -15.18 10.01 0.59
N ASP A 206 -15.86 9.09 -0.09
CA ASP A 206 -16.93 8.28 0.51
C ASP A 206 -16.41 7.53 1.74
N LEU A 207 -15.26 6.84 1.62
CA LEU A 207 -14.66 6.07 2.71
C LEU A 207 -14.39 6.90 3.97
N ILE A 208 -13.89 8.13 3.81
CA ILE A 208 -13.60 9.04 4.92
C ILE A 208 -14.90 9.60 5.54
N LYS A 209 -15.92 9.88 4.71
CA LYS A 209 -17.17 10.50 5.15
C LYS A 209 -18.18 9.57 5.81
N ILE A 210 -18.02 8.25 5.69
CA ILE A 210 -18.90 7.29 6.37
C ILE A 210 -18.99 7.68 7.85
N ARG A 211 -20.17 8.01 8.35
CA ARG A 211 -20.43 8.06 9.79
C ARG A 211 -21.02 6.71 10.16
N LYS A 212 -20.47 6.06 11.19
CA LYS A 212 -21.18 4.95 11.83
C LYS A 212 -22.36 5.54 12.59
#